data_AF-A0A1Q2CCE2-F1
#
_entry.id   AF-A0A1Q2CCE2-F1
#
_cell.length_a   1.000
_cell.length_b   1.000
_cell.length_c   1.000
_cell.angle_alpha   90.00
_cell.angle_beta   90.00
_cell.angle_gamma   90.00
#
_symmetry.space_group_name_H-M   'P 1'
#
loop_
_entity.id
_entity.type
_entity.pdbx_description
1 polymer ?
#
loop_
_entity_poly.entity_id
_entity_poly.type
_entity_poly.pdbx_seq_one_letter_code
_entity_poly.pdbx_strand_id
1 'polypeptide(L)'
;MRPDRAHLTLLAAVTSVALLLLSGLGFAVYFALADPTTTPTGQVVDSLPAGGVTVRDEIAAAPMLAVSPSDATGGTPALGTLPTIDIPLVDQIGAEGIPTGYPQTPEGAMGQLGEILVSVLSSMDLAHAQRVQQSWFEDPTGTAGSWPVLGLIQSFLTAGRMPAGLQPGASLTVIPSAGQVKGSDGDGWHVACVLVEITYTFRDQARLAYGHCERMTWQEDRWLIGAGAHPVPGPSTWPGTELAVKAGWLTWRDA
;
A
#
# COMPACT_ATOMS: atom_id res chain seq x y z
N MET A 1 28.32 -10.98 -37.59
CA MET A 1 29.02 -10.61 -36.33
C MET A 1 28.14 -11.04 -35.17
N ARG A 2 28.61 -11.99 -34.36
CA ARG A 2 27.88 -12.54 -33.22
C ARG A 2 28.16 -11.60 -32.03
N PRO A 3 27.15 -10.96 -31.40
CA PRO A 3 27.41 -10.08 -30.28
C PRO A 3 28.05 -10.88 -29.14
N ASP A 4 29.17 -10.38 -28.63
CA ASP A 4 29.96 -11.04 -27.61
C ASP A 4 29.15 -11.16 -26.32
N ARG A 5 29.11 -12.35 -25.72
CA ARG A 5 28.26 -12.67 -24.57
C ARG A 5 28.50 -11.72 -23.38
N ALA A 6 29.73 -11.20 -23.24
CA ALA A 6 30.11 -10.23 -22.22
C ALA A 6 29.42 -8.87 -22.38
N HIS A 7 29.13 -8.44 -23.63
CA HIS A 7 28.42 -7.18 -23.87
C HIS A 7 26.92 -7.32 -23.56
N LEU A 8 26.34 -8.49 -23.77
CA LEU A 8 24.94 -8.78 -23.45
C LEU A 8 24.71 -8.82 -21.93
N THR A 9 25.62 -9.41 -21.15
CA THR A 9 25.55 -9.40 -19.68
C THR A 9 25.77 -8.01 -19.10
N LEU A 10 26.70 -7.22 -19.66
CA LEU A 10 26.93 -5.84 -19.22
C LEU A 10 25.70 -4.96 -19.48
N LEU A 11 25.10 -5.06 -20.68
CA LEU A 11 23.88 -4.32 -21.00
C LEU A 11 22.71 -4.71 -20.10
N ALA A 12 22.52 -6.00 -19.85
CA ALA A 12 21.46 -6.47 -18.94
C ALA A 12 21.65 -5.91 -17.52
N ALA A 13 22.86 -6.01 -16.96
CA ALA A 13 23.17 -5.48 -15.62
C ALA A 13 22.96 -3.96 -15.53
N VAL A 14 23.42 -3.20 -16.53
CA VAL A 14 23.25 -1.74 -16.57
C VAL A 14 21.77 -1.37 -16.68
N THR A 15 20.98 -2.12 -17.46
CA THR A 15 19.55 -1.86 -17.60
C THR A 15 18.79 -2.17 -16.31
N SER A 16 19.13 -3.26 -15.62
CA SER A 16 18.53 -3.62 -14.33
C SER A 16 18.88 -2.62 -13.23
N VAL A 17 20.14 -2.17 -13.16
CA VAL A 17 20.56 -1.10 -12.22
C VAL A 17 19.86 0.21 -12.54
N ALA A 18 19.72 0.58 -13.82
CA ALA A 18 19.00 1.77 -14.22
C ALA A 18 17.51 1.68 -13.85
N LEU A 19 16.86 0.52 -14.04
CA LEU A 19 15.47 0.30 -13.64
C LEU A 19 15.29 0.38 -12.13
N LEU A 20 16.20 -0.20 -11.35
CA LEU A 20 16.20 -0.11 -9.88
C LEU A 20 16.39 1.34 -9.39
N LEU A 21 17.28 2.10 -10.04
CA LEU A 21 17.50 3.50 -9.72
C LEU A 21 16.30 4.37 -10.11
N LEU A 22 15.64 4.08 -11.24
CA LEU A 22 14.46 4.80 -11.70
C LEU A 22 13.23 4.46 -10.87
N SER A 23 13.06 3.21 -10.43
CA SER A 23 12.02 2.84 -9.48
C SER A 23 12.27 3.49 -8.12
N GLY A 24 13.51 3.47 -7.63
CA GLY A 24 13.91 4.15 -6.39
C GLY A 24 13.67 5.66 -6.46
N LEU A 25 13.97 6.29 -7.59
CA LEU A 25 13.72 7.71 -7.83
C LEU A 25 12.22 8.04 -7.91
N GLY A 26 11.42 7.19 -8.57
CA GLY A 26 9.97 7.32 -8.62
C GLY A 26 9.33 7.28 -7.23
N PHE A 27 9.77 6.33 -6.40
CA PHE A 27 9.36 6.25 -4.99
C PHE A 27 9.84 7.45 -4.17
N ALA A 28 11.07 7.92 -4.36
CA ALA A 28 11.60 9.09 -3.65
C ALA A 28 10.82 10.37 -3.98
N VAL A 29 10.43 10.57 -5.25
CA VAL A 29 9.58 11.71 -5.66
C VAL A 29 8.18 11.57 -5.08
N TYR A 30 7.61 10.37 -5.07
CA TYR A 30 6.31 10.12 -4.42
C TYR A 30 6.34 10.49 -2.93
N PHE A 31 7.35 10.04 -2.19
CA PHE A 31 7.47 10.37 -0.76
C PHE A 31 7.76 11.86 -0.50
N ALA A 32 8.56 12.52 -1.36
CA ALA A 32 8.82 13.95 -1.24
C ALA A 32 7.60 14.83 -1.55
N LEU A 33 6.68 14.36 -2.40
CA LEU A 33 5.41 15.05 -2.69
C LEU A 33 4.31 14.70 -1.68
N ALA A 34 4.46 13.58 -0.97
CA ALA A 34 3.61 13.20 0.15
C ALA A 34 3.99 13.91 1.47
N ASP A 35 5.12 14.62 1.52
CA ASP A 35 5.48 15.52 2.62
C ASP A 35 4.72 16.86 2.47
N PRO A 36 3.77 17.19 3.37
CA PRO A 36 3.18 18.52 3.40
C PRO A 36 4.14 19.48 4.13
N THR A 37 5.31 19.77 3.55
CA THR A 37 6.13 20.92 3.99
C THR A 37 5.79 22.16 3.18
N THR A 38 4.51 22.54 3.20
CA THR A 38 4.10 23.91 2.91
C THR A 38 4.18 24.73 4.20
N THR A 39 5.26 25.48 4.36
CA THR A 39 5.30 26.59 5.33
C THR A 39 4.22 27.61 4.93
N PRO A 40 3.21 27.91 5.76
CA PRO A 40 2.18 28.87 5.39
C PRO A 40 2.74 30.29 5.52
N THR A 41 3.08 30.94 4.41
CA THR A 41 3.02 32.41 4.35
C THR A 41 1.57 32.81 4.45
N GLY A 42 1.23 33.52 5.53
CA GLY A 42 -0.13 33.88 5.89
C GLY A 42 -0.87 34.64 4.79
N GLN A 43 -1.96 34.02 4.32
CA GLN A 43 -3.16 34.75 3.91
C GLN A 43 -4.33 34.15 4.68
N VAL A 44 -4.94 34.97 5.53
CA VAL A 44 -6.22 34.68 6.16
C VAL A 44 -7.25 34.62 5.04
N VAL A 45 -7.68 33.42 4.68
CA VAL A 45 -8.90 33.22 3.89
C VAL A 45 -9.96 32.75 4.87
N ASP A 46 -10.87 33.68 5.16
CA ASP A 46 -12.04 33.51 6.00
C ASP A 46 -13.07 32.64 5.24
N SER A 47 -13.10 31.35 5.56
CA SER A 47 -14.25 30.43 5.42
C SER A 47 -13.84 29.01 5.87
N LEU A 48 -13.88 28.77 7.18
CA LEU A 48 -13.88 27.39 7.71
C LEU A 48 -15.19 26.70 7.29
N PRO A 49 -15.16 25.54 6.61
CA PRO A 49 -16.34 24.70 6.48
C PRO A 49 -16.85 24.33 7.87
N ALA A 50 -18.16 24.23 8.05
CA ALA A 50 -18.83 23.97 9.33
C ALA A 50 -18.69 22.52 9.84
N GLY A 51 -17.48 21.96 9.80
CA GLY A 51 -17.14 20.66 10.37
C GLY A 51 -15.72 20.73 10.93
N GLY A 52 -15.58 20.73 12.25
CA GLY A 52 -14.27 20.64 12.89
C GLY A 52 -13.55 19.33 12.54
N VAL A 53 -12.25 19.27 12.81
CA VAL A 53 -11.47 18.03 12.70
C VAL A 53 -12.12 16.95 13.56
N THR A 54 -12.48 15.81 12.96
CA THR A 54 -13.06 14.70 13.72
C THR A 54 -11.96 13.84 14.35
N VAL A 55 -12.27 13.09 15.40
CA VAL A 55 -11.34 12.12 16.00
C VAL A 55 -10.80 11.14 14.94
N ARG A 56 -11.66 10.73 14.00
CA ARG A 56 -11.27 9.86 12.87
C ARG A 56 -10.24 10.52 11.96
N ASP A 57 -10.36 11.83 11.73
CA ASP A 57 -9.39 12.60 10.92
C ASP A 57 -8.05 12.74 11.65
N GLU A 58 -8.07 12.96 12.97
CA GLU A 58 -6.85 12.99 13.79
C GLU A 58 -6.12 11.63 13.75
N ILE A 59 -6.85 10.52 13.90
CA ILE A 59 -6.28 9.17 13.81
C ILE A 59 -5.66 8.93 12.43
N ALA A 60 -6.36 9.28 11.36
CA ALA A 60 -5.87 9.09 10.00
C ALA A 60 -4.63 9.95 9.69
N ALA A 61 -4.62 11.20 10.16
CA ALA A 61 -3.53 12.14 9.96
C ALA A 61 -2.32 11.93 10.89
N ALA A 62 -2.45 11.12 11.95
CA ALA A 62 -1.35 10.90 12.89
C ALA A 62 -0.09 10.38 12.17
N PRO A 63 1.12 10.88 12.50
CA PRO A 63 2.34 10.41 11.85
C PRO A 63 2.63 8.95 12.21
N MET A 64 3.27 8.23 11.29
CA MET A 64 3.84 6.90 11.54
C MET A 64 5.37 6.98 11.55
N LEU A 65 6.04 5.87 11.90
CA LEU A 65 7.51 5.83 11.91
C LEU A 65 8.05 6.23 10.52
N ALA A 66 8.87 7.28 10.46
CA ALA A 66 9.55 7.66 9.23
C ALA A 66 10.63 6.63 8.89
N VAL A 67 10.69 6.21 7.63
CA VAL A 67 11.62 5.19 7.11
C VAL A 67 12.19 5.62 5.77
N SER A 68 13.33 5.04 5.39
CA SER A 68 13.98 5.28 4.10
C SER A 68 13.45 4.32 3.03
N PRO A 69 13.55 4.66 1.73
CA PRO A 69 13.17 3.74 0.66
C PRO A 69 13.93 2.41 0.67
N SER A 70 15.19 2.38 1.14
CA SER A 70 15.98 1.15 1.23
C SER A 70 15.43 0.15 2.26
N ASP A 71 14.74 0.64 3.29
CA ASP A 71 14.16 -0.20 4.34
C ASP A 71 13.07 -1.13 3.80
N ALA A 72 12.46 -0.79 2.65
CA ALA A 72 11.46 -1.60 1.98
C ALA A 72 12.04 -2.84 1.27
N THR A 73 13.37 -3.02 1.21
CA THR A 73 14.01 -4.10 0.44
C THR A 73 14.90 -5.00 1.27
N GLY A 74 15.09 -4.68 2.55
CA GLY A 74 15.90 -5.48 3.47
C GLY A 74 16.10 -4.74 4.79
N GLY A 75 16.97 -5.29 5.64
CA GLY A 75 17.33 -4.71 6.92
C GLY A 75 17.93 -5.76 7.85
N THR A 76 18.25 -5.35 9.08
CA THR A 76 18.72 -6.27 10.12
C THR A 76 17.60 -7.23 10.50
N PRO A 77 17.78 -8.56 10.40
CA PRO A 77 16.79 -9.53 10.87
C PRO A 77 16.52 -9.35 12.36
N ALA A 78 15.24 -9.37 12.75
CA ALA A 78 14.88 -9.31 14.16
C ALA A 78 15.31 -10.58 14.90
N LEU A 79 15.74 -10.42 16.15
CA LEU A 79 16.01 -11.54 17.05
C LEU A 79 14.76 -11.88 17.87
N GLY A 80 14.55 -13.17 18.12
CA GLY A 80 13.46 -13.67 18.94
C GLY A 80 12.17 -13.96 18.16
N THR A 81 11.08 -14.21 18.89
CA THR A 81 9.77 -14.48 18.31
C THR A 81 9.14 -13.18 17.83
N LEU A 82 8.75 -13.15 16.55
CA LEU A 82 8.04 -12.00 15.98
C LEU A 82 6.61 -11.94 16.55
N PRO A 83 6.11 -10.74 16.89
CA PRO A 83 4.72 -10.58 17.24
C PRO A 83 3.85 -10.88 16.02
N THR A 84 2.68 -11.49 16.22
CA THR A 84 1.82 -11.97 15.13
C THR A 84 0.41 -11.45 15.25
N ILE A 85 -0.30 -11.40 14.14
CA ILE A 85 -1.74 -11.17 14.07
C ILE A 85 -2.42 -12.32 13.31
N ASP A 86 -3.54 -12.78 13.84
CA ASP A 86 -4.38 -13.82 13.23
C ASP A 86 -5.47 -13.14 12.42
N ILE A 87 -5.45 -13.34 11.10
CA ILE A 87 -6.43 -12.78 10.17
C ILE A 87 -7.44 -13.89 9.81
N PRO A 88 -8.74 -13.66 10.04
CA PRO A 88 -9.78 -14.66 9.77
C PRO A 88 -9.76 -15.12 8.31
N LEU A 89 -9.87 -16.43 8.10
CA LEU A 89 -10.15 -16.98 6.78
C LEU A 89 -11.58 -16.66 6.34
N VAL A 90 -11.73 -16.40 5.04
CA VAL A 90 -13.03 -16.13 4.41
C VAL A 90 -13.20 -16.99 3.16
N ASP A 91 -14.45 -17.33 2.85
CA ASP A 91 -14.84 -18.15 1.69
C ASP A 91 -15.82 -17.46 0.75
N GLN A 92 -16.24 -16.23 1.07
CA GLN A 92 -17.14 -15.45 0.22
C GLN A 92 -16.35 -14.61 -0.77
N ILE A 93 -16.92 -14.42 -1.96
CA ILE A 93 -16.34 -13.58 -3.01
C ILE A 93 -17.25 -12.38 -3.23
N GLY A 94 -16.69 -11.18 -3.03
CA GLY A 94 -17.36 -9.91 -3.22
C GLY A 94 -17.19 -9.33 -4.62
N ALA A 95 -17.52 -8.05 -4.74
CA ALA A 95 -17.39 -7.30 -6.00
C ALA A 95 -15.95 -7.31 -6.53
N GLU A 96 -15.79 -7.27 -7.86
CA GLU A 96 -14.50 -7.40 -8.56
C GLU A 96 -13.72 -8.69 -8.22
N GLY A 97 -14.40 -9.72 -7.67
CA GLY A 97 -13.78 -11.02 -7.36
C GLY A 97 -12.91 -11.01 -6.09
N ILE A 98 -13.03 -9.98 -5.26
CA ILE A 98 -12.21 -9.82 -4.04
C ILE A 98 -12.81 -10.65 -2.89
N PRO A 99 -12.03 -11.50 -2.20
CA PRO A 99 -12.50 -12.22 -1.02
C PRO A 99 -13.06 -11.28 0.06
N THR A 100 -14.14 -11.71 0.71
CA THR A 100 -14.89 -10.89 1.68
C THR A 100 -15.65 -11.75 2.71
N GLY A 101 -16.42 -11.13 3.60
CA GLY A 101 -17.12 -11.82 4.70
C GLY A 101 -16.35 -11.82 6.02
N TYR A 102 -15.32 -10.97 6.11
CA TYR A 102 -14.57 -10.74 7.34
C TYR A 102 -15.48 -10.21 8.47
N PRO A 103 -15.24 -10.60 9.74
CA PRO A 103 -16.06 -10.14 10.86
C PRO A 103 -15.84 -8.65 11.16
N GLN A 104 -16.78 -8.03 11.88
CA GLN A 104 -16.67 -6.65 12.38
C GLN A 104 -15.65 -6.58 13.53
N THR A 105 -14.37 -6.77 13.20
CA THR A 105 -13.22 -6.63 14.11
C THR A 105 -12.07 -5.91 13.39
N PRO A 106 -11.07 -5.41 14.11
CA PRO A 106 -9.90 -4.81 13.48
C PRO A 106 -9.14 -5.77 12.56
N GLU A 107 -9.06 -7.05 12.92
CA GLU A 107 -8.48 -8.11 12.09
C GLU A 107 -9.27 -8.30 10.79
N GLY A 108 -10.60 -8.25 10.86
CA GLY A 108 -11.44 -8.29 9.68
C GLY A 108 -11.26 -7.08 8.76
N ALA A 109 -11.08 -5.88 9.33
CA ALA A 109 -10.77 -4.69 8.56
C ALA A 109 -9.43 -4.80 7.83
N MET A 110 -8.39 -5.31 8.51
CA MET A 110 -7.08 -5.58 7.90
C MET A 110 -7.16 -6.67 6.82
N GLY A 111 -7.89 -7.75 7.08
CA GLY A 111 -8.13 -8.82 6.11
C GLY A 111 -8.75 -8.29 4.83
N GLN A 112 -9.84 -7.51 4.94
CA GLN A 112 -10.49 -6.93 3.77
C GLN A 112 -9.57 -5.96 3.01
N LEU A 113 -8.82 -5.10 3.70
CA LEU A 113 -7.86 -4.20 3.07
C LEU A 113 -6.74 -4.97 2.36
N GLY A 114 -6.24 -6.06 2.97
CA GLY A 114 -5.23 -6.93 2.39
C GLY A 114 -5.69 -7.50 1.05
N GLU A 115 -6.91 -8.02 0.99
CA GLU A 115 -7.49 -8.59 -0.23
C GLU A 115 -7.72 -7.54 -1.34
N ILE A 116 -8.16 -6.33 -0.96
CA ILE A 116 -8.25 -5.20 -1.90
C ILE A 116 -6.87 -4.89 -2.50
N LEU A 117 -5.82 -4.82 -1.66
CA LEU A 117 -4.46 -4.56 -2.11
C LEU A 117 -3.91 -5.68 -3.00
N VAL A 118 -4.14 -6.95 -2.64
CA VAL A 118 -3.73 -8.10 -3.46
C VAL A 118 -4.36 -8.02 -4.84
N SER A 119 -5.67 -7.77 -4.94
CA SER A 119 -6.38 -7.66 -6.21
C SER A 119 -5.86 -6.53 -7.09
N VAL A 120 -5.71 -5.34 -6.50
CA VAL A 120 -5.35 -4.13 -7.25
C VAL A 120 -3.87 -4.14 -7.66
N LEU A 121 -2.97 -4.48 -6.73
CA LEU A 121 -1.54 -4.46 -6.99
C LEU A 121 -1.09 -5.65 -7.85
N SER A 122 -1.72 -6.82 -7.76
CA SER A 122 -1.34 -7.95 -8.62
C SER A 122 -1.75 -7.74 -10.08
N SER A 123 -2.83 -7.01 -10.34
CA SER A 123 -3.28 -6.74 -11.71
C SER A 123 -2.44 -5.67 -12.42
N MET A 124 -1.91 -4.69 -11.67
CA MET A 124 -1.20 -3.52 -12.22
C MET A 124 -1.96 -2.85 -13.37
N ASP A 125 -3.29 -2.78 -13.23
CA ASP A 125 -4.21 -2.21 -14.19
C ASP A 125 -5.00 -1.06 -13.55
N LEU A 126 -4.84 0.15 -14.08
CA LEU A 126 -5.55 1.34 -13.60
C LEU A 126 -7.06 1.23 -13.77
N ALA A 127 -7.54 0.59 -14.84
CA ALA A 127 -8.97 0.42 -15.08
C ALA A 127 -9.57 -0.55 -14.05
N HIS A 128 -8.85 -1.61 -13.70
CA HIS A 128 -9.24 -2.52 -12.62
C HIS A 128 -9.27 -1.81 -11.27
N ALA A 129 -8.21 -1.07 -10.93
CA ALA A 129 -8.13 -0.31 -9.69
C ALA A 129 -9.29 0.70 -9.54
N GLN A 130 -9.70 1.36 -10.63
CA GLN A 130 -10.85 2.24 -10.63
C GLN A 130 -12.18 1.50 -10.37
N ARG A 131 -12.40 0.32 -10.96
CA ARG A 131 -13.61 -0.48 -10.66
C ARG A 131 -13.63 -0.97 -9.22
N VAL A 132 -12.48 -1.35 -8.67
CA VAL A 132 -12.34 -1.69 -7.26
C VAL A 132 -12.67 -0.48 -6.40
N GLN A 133 -12.16 0.71 -6.72
CA GLN A 133 -12.52 1.95 -6.02
C GLN A 133 -14.04 2.17 -6.02
N GLN A 134 -14.70 2.02 -7.18
CA GLN A 134 -16.16 2.16 -7.27
C GLN A 134 -16.94 1.14 -6.43
N SER A 135 -16.38 -0.04 -6.20
CA SER A 135 -17.08 -1.16 -5.56
C SER A 135 -16.78 -1.32 -4.07
N TRP A 136 -15.64 -0.79 -3.60
CA TRP A 136 -15.09 -1.05 -2.27
C TRP A 136 -14.91 0.21 -1.41
N PHE A 137 -15.31 1.38 -1.91
CA PHE A 137 -15.33 2.61 -1.14
C PHE A 137 -16.76 2.91 -0.68
N GLU A 138 -16.89 3.43 0.54
CA GLU A 138 -18.14 3.98 1.06
C GLU A 138 -18.61 5.19 0.23
N ASP A 139 -17.66 6.04 -0.19
CA ASP A 139 -17.90 7.17 -1.08
C ASP A 139 -16.85 7.23 -2.20
N PRO A 140 -17.05 6.49 -3.31
CA PRO A 140 -16.10 6.43 -4.41
C PRO A 140 -15.98 7.74 -5.21
N THR A 141 -16.94 8.65 -5.05
CA THR A 141 -16.98 9.97 -5.71
C THR A 141 -16.58 11.11 -4.78
N GLY A 142 -16.23 10.79 -3.54
CA GLY A 142 -15.97 11.75 -2.48
C GLY A 142 -14.75 12.62 -2.72
N THR A 143 -14.57 13.61 -1.84
CA THR A 143 -13.47 14.59 -1.93
C THR A 143 -12.16 14.09 -1.31
N ALA A 144 -12.01 12.78 -1.09
CA ALA A 144 -10.88 12.15 -0.39
C ALA A 144 -9.49 12.36 -1.04
N GLY A 145 -9.44 13.05 -2.19
CA GLY A 145 -8.26 13.11 -3.05
C GLY A 145 -8.16 11.86 -3.92
N SER A 146 -7.12 11.79 -4.77
CA SER A 146 -6.86 10.59 -5.56
C SER A 146 -6.38 9.46 -4.66
N TRP A 147 -6.96 8.26 -4.81
CA TRP A 147 -6.53 7.08 -4.07
C TRP A 147 -5.02 6.82 -4.27
N PRO A 148 -4.19 6.81 -3.21
CA PRO A 148 -2.74 6.70 -3.36
C PRO A 148 -2.26 5.46 -4.14
N VAL A 149 -3.02 4.36 -4.08
CA VAL A 149 -2.72 3.12 -4.83
C VAL A 149 -2.76 3.34 -6.34
N LEU A 150 -3.66 4.20 -6.85
CA LEU A 150 -3.68 4.56 -8.28
C LEU A 150 -2.39 5.27 -8.69
N GLY A 151 -1.91 6.20 -7.85
CA GLY A 151 -0.65 6.90 -8.06
C GLY A 151 0.56 5.96 -8.05
N LEU A 152 0.55 4.97 -7.17
CA LEU A 152 1.57 3.91 -7.13
C LEU A 152 1.62 3.11 -8.43
N ILE A 153 0.46 2.62 -8.91
CA ILE A 153 0.36 1.87 -10.17
C ILE A 153 0.85 2.72 -11.34
N GLN A 154 0.37 3.96 -11.43
CA GLN A 154 0.76 4.88 -12.50
C GLN A 154 2.29 5.13 -12.49
N SER A 155 2.87 5.34 -11.31
CA SER A 155 4.31 5.59 -11.17
C SER A 155 5.13 4.37 -11.60
N PHE A 156 4.72 3.17 -11.19
CA PHE A 156 5.38 1.94 -11.60
C PHE A 156 5.31 1.72 -13.12
N LEU A 157 4.11 1.82 -13.71
CA LEU A 157 3.92 1.63 -15.14
C LEU A 157 4.70 2.68 -15.95
N THR A 158 4.77 3.91 -15.47
CA THR A 158 5.56 4.99 -16.09
C THR A 158 7.05 4.68 -16.04
N ALA A 159 7.58 4.31 -14.88
CA ALA A 159 8.99 3.96 -14.72
C ALA A 159 9.39 2.74 -15.57
N GLY A 160 8.49 1.76 -15.67
CA GLY A 160 8.65 0.58 -16.51
C GLY A 160 8.41 0.80 -18.01
N ARG A 161 7.95 1.99 -18.42
CA ARG A 161 7.49 2.29 -19.79
C ARG A 161 6.45 1.29 -20.29
N MET A 162 5.48 1.00 -19.42
CA MET A 162 4.44 -0.02 -19.56
C MET A 162 3.04 0.64 -19.53
N PRO A 163 2.70 1.55 -20.46
CA PRO A 163 1.44 2.31 -20.38
C PRO A 163 0.19 1.44 -20.57
N ALA A 164 0.33 0.22 -21.10
CA ALA A 164 -0.75 -0.73 -21.31
C ALA A 164 -0.80 -1.86 -20.26
N GLY A 165 -0.12 -1.69 -19.12
CA GLY A 165 0.06 -2.73 -18.11
C GLY A 165 1.35 -3.54 -18.29
N LEU A 166 1.49 -4.62 -17.52
CA LEU A 166 2.71 -5.44 -17.50
C LEU A 166 3.07 -6.00 -18.87
N GLN A 167 4.38 -6.12 -19.14
CA GLN A 167 4.86 -6.76 -20.36
C GLN A 167 4.46 -8.24 -20.41
N PRO A 168 4.23 -8.83 -21.60
CA PRO A 168 3.99 -10.26 -21.73
C PRO A 168 5.10 -11.09 -21.07
N GLY A 169 4.70 -11.99 -20.16
CA GLY A 169 5.61 -12.83 -19.38
C GLY A 169 6.13 -12.19 -18.09
N ALA A 170 5.79 -10.93 -17.80
CA ALA A 170 6.03 -10.33 -16.50
C ALA A 170 4.83 -10.57 -15.57
N SER A 171 5.08 -10.68 -14.26
CA SER A 171 4.04 -10.87 -13.25
C SER A 171 4.35 -10.11 -11.95
N LEU A 172 3.31 -9.71 -11.24
CA LEU A 172 3.38 -9.29 -9.84
C LEU A 172 2.70 -10.35 -8.97
N THR A 173 3.40 -10.80 -7.94
CA THR A 173 2.81 -11.54 -6.83
C THR A 173 2.78 -10.63 -5.62
N VAL A 174 1.61 -10.50 -4.99
CA VAL A 174 1.40 -9.64 -3.82
C VAL A 174 0.88 -10.50 -2.68
N ILE A 175 1.56 -10.43 -1.53
CA ILE A 175 1.24 -11.25 -0.36
C ILE A 175 1.18 -10.34 0.88
N PRO A 176 0.06 -10.29 1.61
CA PRO A 176 0.02 -9.66 2.93
C PRO A 176 1.03 -10.33 3.87
N SER A 177 1.91 -9.55 4.46
CA SER A 177 3.04 -10.06 5.27
C SER A 177 2.98 -9.60 6.73
N ALA A 178 2.36 -8.45 6.98
CA ALA A 178 2.08 -7.96 8.31
C ALA A 178 0.88 -7.00 8.32
N GLY A 179 0.28 -6.82 9.49
CA GLY A 179 -0.80 -5.86 9.72
C GLY A 179 -0.57 -5.06 11.00
N GLN A 180 -1.16 -3.88 11.08
CA GLN A 180 -1.31 -3.13 12.32
C GLN A 180 -2.54 -2.21 12.26
N VAL A 181 -3.13 -1.93 13.42
CA VAL A 181 -4.19 -0.93 13.56
C VAL A 181 -3.55 0.36 14.06
N LYS A 182 -3.64 1.43 13.27
CA LYS A 182 -3.12 2.74 13.66
C LYS A 182 -3.99 3.40 14.72
N GLY A 183 -5.29 3.18 14.65
CA GLY A 183 -6.26 3.61 15.66
C GLY A 183 -7.69 3.23 15.26
N SER A 184 -8.62 3.42 16.20
CA SER A 184 -10.00 2.98 16.10
C SER A 184 -10.95 4.03 16.65
N ASP A 185 -12.18 4.02 16.18
CA ASP A 185 -13.29 4.83 16.70
C ASP A 185 -14.57 3.97 16.71
N GLY A 186 -14.69 3.17 17.77
CA GLY A 186 -15.67 2.09 17.89
C GLY A 186 -15.26 0.82 17.12
N ASP A 187 -16.17 -0.17 17.11
CA ASP A 187 -15.92 -1.48 16.50
C ASP A 187 -16.13 -1.50 14.98
N GLY A 188 -16.81 -0.49 14.44
CA GLY A 188 -17.11 -0.37 13.01
C GLY A 188 -16.19 0.58 12.26
N TRP A 189 -15.12 1.07 12.86
CA TRP A 189 -14.21 1.99 12.19
C TRP A 189 -12.78 1.89 12.70
N HIS A 190 -11.85 1.63 11.78
CA HIS A 190 -10.42 1.49 12.07
C HIS A 190 -9.59 2.16 10.99
N VAL A 191 -8.44 2.73 11.34
CA VAL A 191 -7.36 2.92 10.36
C VAL A 191 -6.52 1.64 10.37
N ALA A 192 -6.81 0.77 9.41
CA ALA A 192 -6.09 -0.48 9.21
C ALA A 192 -4.89 -0.22 8.31
N CYS A 193 -3.74 -0.80 8.66
CA CYS A 193 -2.53 -0.76 7.87
C CYS A 193 -2.10 -2.19 7.52
N VAL A 194 -1.77 -2.41 6.26
CA VAL A 194 -1.26 -3.69 5.76
C VAL A 194 0.10 -3.46 5.10
N LEU A 195 1.04 -4.33 5.42
CA LEU A 195 2.33 -4.42 4.76
C LEU A 195 2.29 -5.60 3.80
N VAL A 196 2.33 -5.31 2.50
CA VAL A 196 2.40 -6.35 1.47
C VAL A 196 3.83 -6.55 1.01
N GLU A 197 4.22 -7.80 0.81
CA GLU A 197 5.40 -8.14 0.04
C GLU A 197 5.01 -8.26 -1.43
N ILE A 198 5.70 -7.51 -2.28
CA ILE A 198 5.51 -7.50 -3.72
C ILE A 198 6.72 -8.15 -4.37
N THR A 199 6.48 -9.19 -5.16
CA THR A 199 7.49 -9.83 -6.00
C THR A 199 7.17 -9.59 -7.47
N TYR A 200 8.01 -8.80 -8.13
CA TYR A 200 7.99 -8.65 -9.58
C TYR A 200 8.88 -9.71 -10.22
N THR A 201 8.36 -10.44 -11.19
CA THR A 201 9.12 -11.46 -11.93
C THR A 201 9.02 -11.17 -13.42
N PHE A 202 10.17 -11.17 -14.10
CA PHE A 202 10.25 -11.24 -15.56
C PHE A 202 11.48 -12.06 -15.96
N ARG A 203 12.58 -11.41 -16.34
CA ARG A 203 13.89 -12.07 -16.56
C ARG A 203 14.66 -12.26 -15.26
N ASP A 204 14.53 -11.26 -14.39
CA ASP A 204 15.05 -11.25 -13.03
C ASP A 204 13.86 -11.10 -12.06
N GLN A 205 14.12 -11.35 -10.79
CA GLN A 205 13.15 -11.13 -9.71
C GLN A 205 13.54 -9.90 -8.90
N ALA A 206 12.57 -9.03 -8.63
CA ALA A 206 12.71 -7.92 -7.69
C ALA A 206 11.66 -8.07 -6.59
N ARG A 207 12.02 -7.69 -5.37
CA ARG A 207 11.12 -7.74 -4.21
C ARG A 207 11.15 -6.41 -3.47
N LEU A 208 9.99 -5.98 -2.98
CA LEU A 208 9.84 -4.81 -2.12
C LEU A 208 8.65 -4.99 -1.19
N ALA A 209 8.72 -4.35 -0.03
CA ALA A 209 7.61 -4.24 0.91
C ALA A 209 6.89 -2.90 0.71
N TYR A 210 5.57 -2.90 0.73
CA TYR A 210 4.75 -1.70 0.61
C TYR A 210 3.76 -1.62 1.77
N GLY A 211 3.92 -0.61 2.61
CA GLY A 211 3.02 -0.31 3.72
C GLY A 211 1.92 0.65 3.28
N HIS A 212 0.67 0.25 3.47
CA HIS A 212 -0.49 1.05 3.09
C HIS A 212 -1.52 1.06 4.20
N CYS A 213 -2.15 2.21 4.44
CA CYS A 213 -3.17 2.38 5.46
C CYS A 213 -4.42 2.97 4.82
N GLU A 214 -5.59 2.47 5.22
CA GLU A 214 -6.87 3.06 4.84
C GLU A 214 -7.81 3.15 6.04
N ARG A 215 -8.74 4.10 5.93
CA ARG A 215 -9.91 4.16 6.82
C ARG A 215 -10.79 2.99 6.42
N MET A 216 -10.98 2.02 7.29
CA MET A 216 -11.89 0.91 7.08
C MET A 216 -13.15 1.16 7.91
N THR A 217 -14.31 1.17 7.24
CA THR A 217 -15.61 1.39 7.86
C THR A 217 -16.48 0.16 7.65
N TRP A 218 -17.18 -0.26 8.69
CA TRP A 218 -18.15 -1.33 8.62
C TRP A 218 -19.47 -0.75 8.12
N GLN A 219 -19.97 -1.26 7.00
CA GLN A 219 -21.26 -0.87 6.45
C GLN A 219 -22.07 -2.13 6.18
N GLU A 220 -23.26 -2.19 6.77
CA GLU A 220 -24.18 -3.33 6.70
C GLU A 220 -23.52 -4.62 7.19
N ASP A 221 -22.94 -5.40 6.28
CA ASP A 221 -22.37 -6.72 6.51
C ASP A 221 -20.90 -6.85 6.07
N ARG A 222 -20.23 -5.75 5.69
CA ARG A 222 -18.86 -5.78 5.16
C ARG A 222 -18.02 -4.56 5.50
N TRP A 223 -16.71 -4.75 5.42
CA TRP A 223 -15.73 -3.66 5.47
C TRP A 223 -15.60 -2.98 4.10
N LEU A 224 -15.58 -1.65 4.11
CA LEU A 224 -15.31 -0.78 2.97
C LEU A 224 -14.19 0.20 3.32
N ILE A 225 -13.53 0.77 2.31
CA ILE A 225 -12.69 1.96 2.49
C ILE A 225 -13.63 3.14 2.76
N GLY A 226 -13.57 3.68 3.97
CA GLY A 226 -14.45 4.72 4.47
C GLY A 226 -14.11 6.11 3.94
N ALA A 227 -15.08 7.02 4.02
CA ALA A 227 -14.93 8.39 3.56
C ALA A 227 -13.90 9.21 4.37
N GLY A 228 -13.36 10.26 3.75
CA GLY A 228 -12.40 11.20 4.34
C GLY A 228 -11.03 11.14 3.67
N ALA A 229 -10.11 11.99 4.10
CA ALA A 229 -8.75 11.99 3.55
C ALA A 229 -8.03 10.67 3.84
N HIS A 230 -7.26 10.19 2.85
CA HIS A 230 -6.45 8.99 3.02
C HIS A 230 -5.45 9.13 4.19
N PRO A 231 -5.25 8.10 5.02
CA PRO A 231 -4.31 8.17 6.13
C PRO A 231 -2.86 8.37 5.67
N VAL A 232 -2.02 8.90 6.58
CA VAL A 232 -0.56 8.83 6.41
C VAL A 232 -0.18 7.35 6.19
N PRO A 233 0.59 7.03 5.14
CA PRO A 233 0.87 5.66 4.75
C PRO A 233 1.67 4.90 5.81
N GLY A 234 1.50 3.58 5.80
CA GLY A 234 2.26 2.68 6.68
C GLY A 234 3.75 2.69 6.34
N PRO A 235 4.64 2.53 7.33
CA PRO A 235 6.08 2.46 7.11
C PRO A 235 6.43 1.24 6.26
N SER A 236 6.96 1.46 5.06
CA SER A 236 7.39 0.40 4.15
C SER A 236 8.73 -0.18 4.61
N THR A 237 8.69 -1.15 5.50
CA THR A 237 9.85 -1.84 6.08
C THR A 237 9.83 -3.31 5.70
N TRP A 238 11.00 -3.92 5.47
CA TRP A 238 11.07 -5.33 5.09
C TRP A 238 10.55 -6.26 6.20
N PRO A 239 9.65 -7.21 5.91
CA PRO A 239 9.09 -8.13 6.90
C PRO A 239 10.15 -8.90 7.68
N GLY A 240 9.92 -9.09 8.98
CA GLY A 240 10.82 -9.84 9.87
C GLY A 240 12.12 -9.10 10.28
N THR A 241 12.27 -7.82 9.92
CA THR A 241 13.40 -7.01 10.37
C THR A 241 13.15 -6.34 11.73
N GLU A 242 14.23 -5.96 12.42
CA GLU A 242 14.15 -5.17 13.66
C GLU A 242 13.38 -3.86 13.45
N LEU A 243 13.56 -3.22 12.29
CA LEU A 243 12.87 -1.99 11.95
C LEU A 243 11.37 -2.22 11.72
N ALA A 244 10.98 -3.35 11.11
CA ALA A 244 9.56 -3.69 10.98
C ALA A 244 8.90 -3.93 12.34
N VAL A 245 9.58 -4.61 13.27
CA VAL A 245 9.10 -4.77 14.64
C VAL A 245 8.98 -3.41 15.34
N LYS A 246 9.99 -2.54 15.19
CA LYS A 246 9.97 -1.17 15.75
C LYS A 246 8.84 -0.31 15.17
N ALA A 247 8.48 -0.53 13.90
CA ALA A 247 7.39 0.15 13.24
C ALA A 247 5.99 -0.29 13.74
N GLY A 248 5.92 -1.38 14.50
CA GLY A 248 4.69 -1.92 15.07
C GLY A 248 4.02 -2.99 14.19
N TRP A 249 4.69 -3.49 13.16
CA TRP A 249 4.14 -4.52 12.29
C TRP A 249 4.00 -5.86 13.02
N LEU A 250 2.81 -6.44 12.96
CA LEU A 250 2.51 -7.79 13.45
C LEU A 250 2.52 -8.77 12.28
N THR A 251 3.32 -9.83 12.34
CA THR A 251 3.42 -10.83 11.27
C THR A 251 2.06 -11.47 11.00
N TRP A 252 1.67 -11.45 9.74
CA TRP A 252 0.39 -11.98 9.27
C TRP A 252 0.33 -13.51 9.40
N ARG A 253 -0.74 -14.04 9.98
CA ARG A 253 -1.08 -15.46 10.02
C ARG A 253 -2.53 -15.63 9.62
N ASP A 254 -2.80 -16.53 8.68
CA ASP A 254 -4.18 -16.90 8.34
C ASP A 254 -4.72 -17.84 9.42
N ALA A 255 -5.93 -17.58 9.91
CA ALA A 255 -6.53 -18.26 11.06
C ALA A 255 -8.02 -18.58 10.89
#